data_AF-A0A955XT15-F1
#
_entry.id   AF-A0A955XT15-F1
#
_cell.length_a   1.000
_cell.length_b   1.000
_cell.length_c   1.000
_cell.angle_alpha   90.00
_cell.angle_beta   90.00
_cell.angle_gamma   90.00
#
_symmetry.space_group_name_H-M   'P 1'
#
loop_
_entity.id
_entity.type
_entity.pdbx_description
1 polymer ?
#
loop_
_entity_poly.entity_id
_entity_poly.type
_entity_poly.pdbx_seq_one_letter_code
_entity_poly.pdbx_strand_id
1 'polypeptide(L)' 'MSRLADREGARPVRAPRGPNKVCKTWQAEAALRMLMNNLDPEV' A
#
# COMPACT_ATOMS: atom_id res chain seq x y z
N MET A 1 -11.42 -2.49 -32.11
CA MET A 1 -10.99 -3.59 -31.21
C MET A 1 -9.52 -3.38 -30.88
N SER A 2 -9.11 -3.66 -29.63
CA SER A 2 -7.80 -3.32 -29.03
C SER A 2 -7.78 -1.86 -28.53
N ARG A 3 -7.50 -1.55 -27.26
CA ARG A 3 -6.68 -2.26 -26.27
C ARG A 3 -7.21 -1.86 -24.88
N LEU A 4 -7.96 -2.74 -24.23
CA LEU A 4 -7.91 -2.81 -22.77
C LEU A 4 -6.49 -3.27 -22.49
N ALA A 5 -5.55 -2.34 -22.49
CA ALA A 5 -4.25 -2.58 -21.92
C ALA A 5 -4.54 -2.96 -20.47
N ASP A 6 -4.49 -4.25 -20.23
CA ASP A 6 -3.86 -4.78 -19.05
C ASP A 6 -4.37 -4.13 -17.77
N ARG A 7 -5.53 -4.60 -17.30
CA ARG A 7 -5.75 -4.59 -15.86
C ARG A 7 -4.85 -5.67 -15.26
N GLU A 8 -3.53 -5.44 -15.30
CA GLU A 8 -2.62 -5.95 -14.30
C GLU A 8 -3.39 -5.80 -12.98
N GLY A 9 -3.75 -6.91 -12.35
CA GLY A 9 -4.59 -6.89 -11.14
C GLY A 9 -3.99 -5.97 -10.08
N ALA A 10 -4.78 -5.62 -9.05
CA ALA A 10 -4.28 -4.79 -7.95
C ALA A 10 -2.91 -5.33 -7.47
N ARG A 11 -1.88 -4.48 -7.56
CA ARG A 11 -0.52 -4.88 -7.17
C ARG A 11 -0.53 -5.24 -5.68
N PRO A 12 0.17 -6.30 -5.24
CA PRO A 12 0.31 -6.61 -3.83
C PRO A 12 0.83 -5.39 -3.05
N VAL A 13 0.12 -4.97 -2.01
CA VAL A 13 0.47 -3.82 -1.16
C VAL A 13 0.95 -4.36 0.17
N ARG A 14 2.03 -3.79 0.73
CA ARG A 14 2.53 -4.15 2.08
C ARG A 14 2.94 -2.91 2.85
N ALA A 15 2.62 -2.85 4.13
CA ALA A 15 2.94 -1.68 4.94
C ALA A 15 4.46 -1.50 5.15
N PRO A 16 4.98 -0.26 5.09
CA PRO A 16 6.36 0.07 5.46
C PRO A 16 6.70 -0.40 6.88
N ARG A 17 7.91 -0.92 7.06
CA ARG A 17 8.42 -1.45 8.35
C ARG A 17 9.60 -0.62 8.84
N GLY A 18 9.89 -0.71 10.14
CA GLY A 18 11.00 0.00 10.79
C GLY A 18 10.70 1.47 11.15
N PRO A 19 11.71 2.20 11.64
CA PRO A 19 11.55 3.53 12.24
C PRO A 19 11.49 4.68 11.23
N ASN A 20 11.78 4.42 9.95
CA ASN A 20 11.72 5.45 8.91
C ASN A 20 10.27 5.67 8.49
N LYS A 21 9.87 6.94 8.34
CA LYS A 21 8.53 7.35 7.89
C LYS A 21 8.56 7.94 6.49
N VAL A 22 7.51 7.70 5.73
CA VAL A 22 7.28 8.27 4.40
C VAL A 22 6.43 9.55 4.51
N CYS A 23 5.45 9.55 5.42
CA CYS A 23 4.60 10.70 5.65
C CYS A 23 5.30 11.83 6.44
N LYS A 24 4.73 13.03 6.36
CA LYS A 24 5.23 14.22 7.08
C LYS A 24 5.08 14.08 8.60
N THR A 25 4.02 13.43 9.06
CA THR A 25 3.72 13.22 10.49
C THR A 25 3.56 11.73 10.80
N TRP A 26 3.76 11.37 12.07
CA TRP A 26 3.57 9.99 12.54
C TRP A 26 2.11 9.54 12.52
N GLN A 27 1.17 10.45 12.77
CA GLN A 27 -0.25 10.18 12.71
C GLN A 27 -0.69 9.76 11.30
N ALA A 28 -0.19 10.46 10.28
CA ALA A 28 -0.42 10.10 8.88
C ALA A 28 0.28 8.79 8.49
N GLU A 29 1.52 8.58 8.96
CA GLU A 29 2.26 7.33 8.75
C GLU A 29 1.52 6.13 9.36
N ALA A 30 0.97 6.26 10.55
CA ALA A 30 0.19 5.21 11.21
C ALA A 30 -1.07 4.87 10.42
N ALA A 31 -1.83 5.87 9.96
CA ALA A 31 -3.01 5.65 9.12
C ALA A 31 -2.65 4.93 7.82
N LEU A 32 -1.56 5.35 7.16
CA LEU A 32 -1.05 4.68 5.95
C LEU A 32 -0.69 3.22 6.22
N ARG A 33 0.08 2.95 7.28
CA ARG A 33 0.50 1.58 7.63
C ARG A 33 -0.70 0.69 7.96
N MET A 34 -1.69 1.21 8.67
CA MET A 34 -2.93 0.47 8.98
C MET A 34 -3.73 0.16 7.71
N LEU A 35 -3.86 1.13 6.80
CA LEU A 35 -4.53 0.90 5.52
C LEU A 35 -3.80 -0.16 4.69
N MET A 36 -2.47 -0.06 4.58
CA MET A 36 -1.66 -0.99 3.80
C MET A 36 -1.61 -2.39 4.42
N ASN A 37 -1.66 -2.51 5.75
CA ASN A 37 -1.78 -3.81 6.42
C ASN A 37 -3.08 -4.52 6.04
N ASN A 38 -4.20 -3.81 5.95
CA ASN A 38 -5.49 -4.40 5.53
C ASN A 38 -5.48 -4.91 4.07
N LEU A 39 -4.51 -4.46 3.28
CA LEU A 39 -4.35 -4.81 1.86
C LEU A 39 -3.20 -5.80 1.64
N ASP A 40 -2.49 -6.20 2.70
CA ASP A 40 -1.39 -7.14 2.64
C ASP A 40 -1.95 -8.56 2.43
N PRO A 41 -1.56 -9.27 1.35
CA PRO A 41 -2.11 -10.60 1.05
C PRO A 41 -1.74 -11.68 2.07
N GLU A 42 -0.81 -11.40 2.98
CA GLU A 42 -0.37 -12.32 4.03
C GLU A 42 -0.93 -11.98 5.43
N VAL A 43 -1.80 -10.98 5.54
CA VAL A 43 -2.56 -10.67 6.75
C VAL A 43 -3.92 -11.36 6.70
#